data_AF-A0A8C1P7K1-F1
#
_entry.id   AF-A0A8C1P7K1-F1
#
_cell.length_a   1.000
_cell.length_b   1.000
_cell.length_c   1.000
_cell.angle_alpha   90.00
_cell.angle_beta   90.00
_cell.angle_gamma   90.00
#
_symmetry.space_group_name_H-M   'P 1'
#
loop_
_entity.id
_entity.type
_entity.pdbx_description
1 polymer ?
#
loop_
_entity_poly.entity_id
_entity_poly.type
_entity_poly.pdbx_seq_one_letter_code
_entity_poly.pdbx_strand_id
1 'polypeptide(L)'
;MQQLQVTPSCMVDHPGMDPVCLNVFSLQNAFNIYRADYGPLRLRGVQNRYRFLAYRSFVSWCWGFLGRKVRVVIPSCVVLRIRREFPDTQGSYVGFRPPID
;
A
#
# COMPACT_ATOMS: atom_id res chain seq x y z
N MET A 1 13.24 3.42 -16.71
CA MET A 1 12.79 4.02 -15.43
C MET A 1 12.39 5.46 -15.72
N GLN A 2 11.14 5.85 -15.47
CA GLN A 2 10.70 7.21 -15.75
C GLN A 2 11.34 8.16 -14.73
N GLN A 3 11.98 9.23 -15.21
CA GLN A 3 12.54 10.28 -14.37
C GLN A 3 11.53 11.42 -14.27
N LEU A 4 11.30 11.90 -13.05
CA LEU A 4 10.47 13.08 -12.82
C LEU A 4 11.23 14.34 -13.17
N GLN A 5 10.57 15.24 -13.90
CA GLN A 5 11.10 16.57 -14.20
C GLN A 5 11.03 17.52 -12.98
N VAL A 6 10.07 17.28 -12.07
CA VAL A 6 9.88 18.05 -10.84
C VAL A 6 9.76 17.09 -9.67
N THR A 7 10.50 17.36 -8.60
CA THR A 7 10.37 16.63 -7.34
C THR A 7 9.14 17.14 -6.59
N PRO A 8 8.12 16.29 -6.37
CA PRO A 8 6.93 16.73 -5.66
C PRO A 8 7.25 16.98 -4.19
N SER A 9 6.58 17.97 -3.59
CA SER A 9 6.72 18.28 -2.16
C SER A 9 6.18 17.18 -1.25
N CYS A 10 5.24 16.37 -1.76
CA CYS A 10 4.64 15.24 -1.06
C CYS A 10 4.54 13.99 -1.95
N MET A 11 4.69 12.81 -1.36
CA MET A 11 4.53 11.53 -2.07
C MET A 11 3.13 11.34 -2.66
N VAL A 12 2.12 12.00 -2.10
CA VAL A 12 0.74 11.92 -2.58
C VAL A 12 0.57 12.62 -3.93
N ASP A 13 1.41 13.63 -4.20
CA ASP A 13 1.40 14.41 -5.44
C ASP A 13 2.28 13.77 -6.53
N HIS A 14 3.05 12.74 -6.17
CA HIS A 14 3.87 12.01 -7.12
C HIS A 14 2.96 11.26 -8.12
N PRO A 15 3.18 11.34 -9.45
CA PRO A 15 2.28 10.73 -10.44
C PRO A 15 2.19 9.20 -10.33
N GLY A 16 3.24 8.56 -9.79
CA GLY A 16 3.22 7.15 -9.40
C GLY A 16 2.23 6.76 -8.29
N MET A 17 1.72 7.71 -7.49
CA MET A 17 0.82 7.41 -6.37
C MET A 17 -0.44 6.68 -6.82
N ASP A 18 -1.09 7.18 -7.88
CA ASP A 18 -2.31 6.58 -8.42
C ASP A 18 -2.08 5.17 -9.00
N PRO A 19 -1.24 4.99 -10.04
CA PRO A 19 -1.07 3.70 -10.68
C PRO A 19 -0.45 2.63 -9.77
N VAL A 20 0.30 3.01 -8.73
CA VAL A 20 0.92 2.05 -7.80
C VAL A 20 0.00 1.71 -6.63
N CYS A 21 -0.68 2.71 -6.05
CA CYS A 21 -1.33 2.55 -4.74
C CYS A 21 -2.85 2.68 -4.78
N LEU A 22 -3.45 3.37 -5.75
CA LEU A 22 -4.87 3.72 -5.75
C LEU A 22 -5.65 3.06 -6.91
N ASN A 23 -4.98 2.74 -8.02
CA ASN A 23 -5.60 2.09 -9.16
C ASN A 23 -6.01 0.66 -8.81
N VAL A 24 -7.32 0.39 -8.88
CA VAL A 24 -7.89 -0.91 -8.52
C VAL A 24 -7.37 -2.07 -9.37
N PHE A 25 -7.08 -1.85 -10.65
CA PHE A 25 -6.54 -2.90 -11.52
C PHE A 25 -5.09 -3.23 -11.17
N SER A 26 -4.29 -2.22 -10.84
CA SER A 26 -2.94 -2.43 -10.31
C SER A 26 -2.97 -3.19 -8.99
N LEU A 27 -3.91 -2.88 -8.10
CA LEU A 27 -4.07 -3.59 -6.82
C LEU A 27 -4.58 -5.02 -7.01
N GLN A 28 -5.44 -5.28 -8.00
CA GLN A 28 -5.85 -6.65 -8.35
C GLN A 28 -4.66 -7.46 -8.88
N ASN A 29 -3.80 -6.87 -9.71
CA ASN A 29 -2.58 -7.52 -10.14
C ASN A 29 -1.64 -7.79 -8.95
N ALA A 30 -1.42 -6.79 -8.09
CA ALA A 30 -0.63 -6.95 -6.87
C ALA A 30 -1.19 -8.03 -5.94
N PHE A 31 -2.52 -8.19 -5.89
CA PHE A 31 -3.17 -9.26 -5.15
C PHE A 31 -2.84 -10.64 -5.70
N ASN A 32 -2.84 -10.81 -7.03
CA ASN A 32 -2.51 -12.07 -7.67
C ASN A 32 -1.05 -12.47 -7.39
N ILE A 33 -0.12 -11.51 -7.49
CA ILE A 33 1.29 -11.71 -7.16
C ILE A 33 1.44 -12.09 -5.67
N TYR A 34 0.82 -11.31 -4.78
CA TYR A 34 0.84 -11.60 -3.34
C TYR A 34 0.31 -13.02 -3.05
N ARG A 35 -0.77 -13.43 -3.72
CA ARG A 35 -1.37 -14.74 -3.53
C ARG A 35 -0.45 -15.87 -4.00
N ALA A 36 0.31 -15.67 -5.07
CA ALA A 36 1.29 -16.65 -5.54
C ALA A 36 2.44 -16.81 -4.53
N ASP A 37 2.94 -15.70 -3.98
CA ASP A 37 4.12 -15.70 -3.10
C ASP A 37 3.82 -16.10 -1.64
N TYR A 38 2.65 -15.69 -1.12
CA TYR A 38 2.29 -15.80 0.30
C TYR A 38 1.02 -16.62 0.56
N GLY A 39 0.32 -17.04 -0.49
CA GLY A 39 -0.96 -17.74 -0.37
C GLY A 39 -2.15 -16.80 -0.12
N PRO A 40 -3.31 -17.35 0.29
CA PRO A 40 -4.56 -16.60 0.34
C PRO A 40 -4.57 -15.51 1.42
N LEU A 41 -5.02 -14.31 1.06
CA LEU A 41 -5.19 -13.19 2.00
C LEU A 41 -6.50 -13.33 2.78
N ARG A 42 -6.39 -13.58 4.08
CA ARG A 42 -7.55 -13.74 4.98
C ARG A 42 -8.01 -12.40 5.61
N LEU A 43 -8.24 -11.39 4.76
CA LEU A 43 -8.82 -10.11 5.18
C LEU A 43 -10.32 -10.05 4.83
N ARG A 44 -11.09 -9.47 5.76
CA ARG A 44 -12.54 -9.27 5.61
C ARG A 44 -12.81 -7.99 4.82
N GLY A 45 -13.64 -8.10 3.77
CA GLY A 45 -14.08 -6.98 2.95
C GLY A 45 -13.09 -6.57 1.86
N VAL A 46 -13.64 -6.13 0.73
CA VAL A 46 -12.88 -5.70 -0.46
C VAL A 46 -12.02 -4.48 -0.15
N GLN A 47 -12.57 -3.49 0.58
CA GLN A 47 -11.85 -2.26 0.94
C GLN A 47 -10.63 -2.52 1.83
N ASN A 48 -10.75 -3.43 2.79
CA ASN A 48 -9.63 -3.80 3.66
C ASN A 48 -8.50 -4.48 2.86
N ARG A 49 -8.86 -5.32 1.88
CA ARG A 49 -7.88 -5.94 0.97
C ARG A 49 -7.17 -4.91 0.12
N TYR A 50 -7.89 -3.98 -0.51
CA TYR A 50 -7.27 -2.93 -1.31
C TYR A 50 -6.38 -2.02 -0.46
N ARG A 51 -6.82 -1.62 0.72
CA ARG A 51 -6.01 -0.84 1.66
C ARG A 51 -4.72 -1.56 2.07
N PHE A 52 -4.80 -2.84 2.41
CA PHE A 52 -3.61 -3.65 2.73
C PHE A 52 -2.64 -3.74 1.55
N LEU A 53 -3.16 -3.98 0.35
CA LEU A 53 -2.33 -4.08 -0.86
C LEU A 53 -1.72 -2.72 -1.22
N ALA A 54 -2.46 -1.62 -1.10
CA ALA A 54 -1.96 -0.27 -1.34
C ALA A 54 -0.79 0.07 -0.41
N TYR A 55 -0.88 -0.28 0.88
CA TYR A 55 0.24 -0.11 1.81
C TYR A 55 1.47 -0.92 1.39
N ARG A 56 1.27 -2.17 0.96
CA ARG A 56 2.38 -3.02 0.50
C ARG A 56 2.98 -2.54 -0.82
N SER A 57 2.16 -2.11 -1.77
CA SER A 57 2.60 -1.55 -3.05
C SER A 57 3.43 -0.30 -2.84
N PHE A 58 3.00 0.61 -1.95
CA PHE A 58 3.77 1.80 -1.59
C PHE A 58 5.15 1.43 -1.03
N VAL A 59 5.18 0.48 -0.08
CA VAL A 59 6.44 0.02 0.51
C VAL A 59 7.35 -0.63 -0.55
N SER A 60 6.78 -1.48 -1.41
CA SER A 60 7.54 -2.12 -2.48
C SER A 60 8.06 -1.11 -3.51
N TRP A 61 7.33 -0.03 -3.74
CA TRP A 61 7.72 1.01 -4.68
C TRP A 61 8.90 1.84 -4.16
N CYS A 62 8.91 2.20 -2.88
CA CYS A 62 9.98 3.01 -2.30
C CYS A 62 11.23 2.18 -1.91
N TRP A 63 11.07 0.92 -1.50
CA TRP A 63 12.18 0.11 -0.95
C TRP A 63 12.41 -1.22 -1.65
N GLY A 64 11.58 -1.61 -2.62
CA GLY A 64 11.65 -2.95 -3.20
C GLY A 64 11.25 -4.05 -2.22
N PHE A 65 11.95 -5.18 -2.26
CA PHE A 65 11.67 -6.32 -1.40
C PHE A 65 12.37 -6.21 -0.04
N LEU A 66 11.59 -6.07 1.02
CA LEU A 66 12.06 -5.97 2.41
C LEU A 66 12.06 -7.30 3.19
N GLY A 67 11.51 -8.38 2.62
CA GLY A 67 11.33 -9.65 3.35
C GLY A 67 10.24 -9.59 4.42
N ARG A 68 10.15 -10.63 5.26
CA ARG A 68 9.06 -10.80 6.25
C ARG A 68 9.29 -10.05 7.58
N LYS A 69 10.55 -9.81 7.93
CA LYS A 69 10.95 -9.27 9.25
C LYS A 69 11.11 -7.75 9.24
N VAL A 70 11.48 -7.16 8.12
CA VAL A 70 11.67 -5.70 8.03
C VAL A 70 10.33 -5.04 7.78
N ARG A 71 9.94 -4.13 8.68
CA ARG A 71 8.73 -3.32 8.58
C ARG A 71 9.11 -1.85 8.59
N VAL A 72 8.55 -1.08 7.66
CA VAL A 72 8.77 0.36 7.55
C VAL A 72 7.47 1.11 7.82
N VAL A 73 7.60 2.30 8.40
CA VAL A 73 6.46 3.19 8.68
C VAL A 73 6.14 3.98 7.42
N ILE A 74 4.88 3.93 6.98
CA ILE A 74 4.39 4.71 5.84
C ILE A 74 4.09 6.14 6.31
N PRO A 75 4.46 7.19 5.53
CA PRO A 75 4.12 8.57 5.85
C PRO A 75 2.62 8.79 6.07
N SER A 76 2.27 9.65 7.03
CA SER A 76 0.86 9.91 7.41
C SER A 76 0.01 10.41 6.24
N CYS A 77 0.56 11.26 5.38
CA CYS A 77 -0.11 11.78 4.18
C CYS A 77 -0.58 10.65 3.23
N VAL A 78 0.29 9.66 3.01
CA VAL A 78 0.00 8.48 2.18
C VAL A 78 -1.02 7.59 2.85
N VAL A 79 -0.88 7.34 4.17
CA VAL A 79 -1.86 6.57 4.94
C VAL A 79 -3.25 7.19 4.85
N LEU A 80 -3.35 8.51 5.03
CA LEU A 80 -4.61 9.25 4.94
C LEU A 80 -5.20 9.19 3.54
N ARG A 81 -4.39 9.38 2.48
CA ARG A 81 -4.87 9.25 1.10
C ARG A 81 -5.44 7.86 0.81
N ILE A 82 -4.71 6.80 1.18
CA ILE A 82 -5.15 5.42 0.98
C ILE A 82 -6.44 5.12 1.77
N ARG A 83 -6.57 5.62 3.01
CA ARG A 83 -7.80 5.44 3.81
C ARG A 83 -9.01 6.18 3.23
N ARG A 84 -8.79 7.33 2.58
CA ARG A 84 -9.84 8.06 1.86
C ARG A 84 -10.32 7.28 0.64
N GLU A 85 -9.40 6.66 -0.10
CA GLU A 85 -9.72 5.86 -1.28
C GLU A 85 -10.41 4.54 -0.91
N PHE A 86 -9.94 3.87 0.15
CA PHE A 86 -10.43 2.57 0.60
C PHE A 86 -10.90 2.65 2.07
N PRO A 87 -12.07 3.27 2.31
CA PRO A 87 -12.55 3.54 3.66
C PRO A 87 -12.91 2.27 4.43
N ASP A 88 -12.81 2.35 5.75
CA ASP A 88 -13.38 1.35 6.65
C ASP A 88 -14.77 1.83 7.09
N THR A 89 -15.81 1.02 6.87
CA THR A 89 -17.19 1.41 7.19
C THR A 89 -17.41 1.64 8.68
N GLN A 90 -16.59 1.06 9.55
CA GLN A 90 -16.65 1.31 11.00
C GLN A 90 -15.53 2.24 11.50
N GLY A 91 -14.69 2.78 10.61
CA GLY A 91 -13.58 3.66 10.98
C GLY A 91 -12.50 2.99 11.85
N SER A 92 -12.55 1.67 12.03
CA SER A 92 -11.64 0.94 12.91
C SER A 92 -10.35 0.58 12.16
N TYR A 93 -9.35 1.46 12.28
CA TYR A 93 -8.04 1.26 11.67
C TYR A 93 -7.02 0.75 12.69
N VAL A 94 -6.39 -0.38 12.39
CA VAL A 94 -5.22 -0.84 13.13
C VAL A 94 -4.00 -0.03 12.68
N GLY A 95 -3.25 0.52 13.64
CA GLY A 95 -2.00 1.23 13.39
C GLY A 95 -0.84 0.30 13.02
N PHE A 96 0.36 0.87 12.91
CA PHE A 96 1.58 0.11 12.68
C PHE A 96 1.82 -0.89 13.81
N ARG A 97 2.14 -2.14 13.45
CA ARG A 97 2.57 -3.18 14.39
C ARG A 97 4.04 -3.49 14.14
N PRO A 98 4.92 -3.39 15.16
CA PRO A 98 6.32 -3.75 15.00
C PRO A 98 6.45 -5.25 14.63
N PRO A 99 7.60 -5.67 14.09
CA PRO A 99 7.92 -7.09 13.97
C PRO A 99 7.74 -7.78 15.34
N ILE A 100 7.18 -8.99 15.34
CA ILE A 100 7.15 -9.82 16.53
C ILE A 100 8.51 -10.53 16.53
N ASP A 101 9.28 -10.34 17.61
CA ASP A 101 10.57 -11.02 17.82
C ASP A 101 10.40 -12.55 17.82
#